data_AF-A0A1C4IIB7-F1
#
_entry.id   AF-A0A1C4IIB7-F1
#
_cell.length_a   1.000
_cell.length_b   1.000
_cell.length_c   1.000
_cell.angle_alpha   90.00
_cell.angle_beta   90.00
_cell.angle_gamma   90.00
#
_symmetry.space_group_name_H-M   'P 1'
#
loop_
_entity.id
_entity.type
_entity.pdbx_description
1 polymer ?
#
loop_
_entity_poly.entity_id
_entity_poly.type
_entity_poly.pdbx_seq_one_letter_code
_entity_poly.pdbx_strand_id
1 'polypeptide(L)'
;GRYDADALQVFNRRSRGGIYWYRAGWNVRATVSWALGAAVGLLAVSLPSYEGPLLSLTGGVDCSFLLSGAVGAAAYLLLTARTPAPAVPDDRPRTAAEPVRPR
;
A
#
# COMPACT_ATOMS: atom_id res chain seq x y z
N GLY A 1 6.64 -14.43 1.86
CA GLY A 1 5.45 -13.74 2.38
C GLY A 1 4.25 -14.63 2.19
N ARG A 2 3.27 -14.59 3.09
CA ARG A 2 1.97 -15.26 2.90
C ARG A 2 0.97 -14.24 2.34
N TYR A 3 0.20 -14.62 1.35
CA TYR A 3 -0.86 -13.81 0.76
C TYR A 3 -2.08 -14.68 0.50
N ASP A 4 -3.27 -14.12 0.63
CA ASP A 4 -4.53 -14.81 0.38
C ASP A 4 -4.87 -14.67 -1.12
N ALA A 5 -4.72 -15.77 -1.87
CA ALA A 5 -4.96 -15.80 -3.32
C ALA A 5 -6.45 -15.63 -3.66
N ASP A 6 -7.35 -16.15 -2.82
CA ASP A 6 -8.80 -16.01 -3.01
C ASP A 6 -9.24 -14.56 -2.79
N ALA A 7 -8.69 -13.89 -1.77
CA ALA A 7 -8.96 -12.48 -1.51
C ALA A 7 -8.47 -11.56 -2.65
N LEU A 8 -7.46 -11.95 -3.42
CA LEU A 8 -6.99 -11.22 -4.60
C LEU A 8 -7.94 -11.35 -5.81
N GLN A 9 -8.71 -12.45 -5.89
CA GLN A 9 -9.64 -12.72 -7.01
C GLN A 9 -11.08 -12.22 -6.76
N VAL A 10 -11.35 -11.59 -5.63
CA VAL A 10 -12.68 -11.08 -5.25
C VAL A 10 -13.29 -10.19 -6.35
N PHE A 11 -12.48 -9.31 -6.94
CA PHE A 11 -12.93 -8.43 -8.04
C PHE A 11 -13.29 -9.21 -9.31
N ASN A 12 -12.49 -10.21 -9.67
CA ASN A 12 -12.73 -11.05 -10.84
C ASN A 12 -14.05 -11.85 -10.69
N ARG A 13 -14.42 -12.19 -9.44
CA ARG A 13 -15.68 -12.85 -9.07
C ARG A 13 -16.84 -11.87 -8.83
N ARG A 14 -16.69 -10.57 -9.15
CA ARG A 14 -17.65 -9.48 -8.87
C ARG A 14 -18.13 -9.41 -7.41
N SER A 15 -17.34 -9.98 -6.50
CA SER A 15 -17.61 -9.97 -5.08
C SER A 15 -17.03 -8.68 -4.47
N ARG A 16 -17.52 -8.28 -3.29
CA ARG A 16 -17.01 -7.12 -2.53
C ARG A 16 -16.54 -7.59 -1.16
N GLY A 17 -15.48 -6.98 -0.61
CA GLY A 17 -14.93 -7.35 0.70
C GLY A 17 -13.61 -8.13 0.63
N GLY A 18 -13.17 -8.69 1.76
CA GLY A 18 -11.89 -9.39 1.89
C GLY A 18 -10.80 -8.56 2.56
N ILE A 19 -9.70 -9.23 2.93
CA ILE A 19 -8.61 -8.63 3.75
C ILE A 19 -7.88 -7.47 3.03
N TYR A 20 -7.99 -7.39 1.71
CA TYR A 20 -7.42 -6.33 0.87
C TYR A 20 -8.45 -5.30 0.37
N TRP A 21 -9.70 -5.39 0.82
CA TRP A 21 -10.75 -4.43 0.43
C TRP A 21 -10.65 -3.10 1.17
N TYR A 22 -9.98 -3.07 2.33
CA TYR A 22 -9.84 -1.89 3.17
C TYR A 22 -11.19 -1.15 3.35
N ARG A 23 -11.24 0.16 3.09
CA ARG A 23 -12.45 0.98 3.22
C ARG A 23 -13.06 1.22 1.83
N ALA A 24 -14.02 0.37 1.47
CA ALA A 24 -14.71 0.43 0.16
C ALA A 24 -13.75 0.37 -1.05
N GLY A 25 -12.70 -0.45 -0.97
CA GLY A 25 -11.65 -0.58 -1.99
C GLY A 25 -10.44 0.33 -1.76
N TRP A 26 -10.50 1.27 -0.80
CA TRP A 26 -9.45 2.26 -0.59
C TRP A 26 -8.60 1.96 0.64
N ASN A 27 -7.29 1.83 0.43
CA ASN A 27 -6.31 1.97 1.51
C ASN A 27 -5.99 3.45 1.71
N VAL A 28 -6.77 4.12 2.57
CA VAL A 28 -6.65 5.56 2.84
C VAL A 28 -5.22 5.96 3.21
N ARG A 29 -4.52 5.14 3.99
CA ARG A 29 -3.15 5.45 4.43
C ARG A 29 -2.16 5.41 3.28
N ALA A 30 -2.26 4.40 2.41
CA ALA A 30 -1.47 4.32 1.19
C ALA A 30 -1.78 5.47 0.23
N THR A 31 -3.06 5.85 0.08
CA THR A 31 -3.47 6.97 -0.76
C THR A 31 -2.92 8.31 -0.25
N VAL A 32 -3.01 8.56 1.06
CA VAL A 32 -2.47 9.78 1.68
C VAL A 32 -0.95 9.83 1.54
N SER A 33 -0.25 8.73 1.81
CA SER A 33 1.21 8.70 1.67
C SER A 33 1.65 8.91 0.22
N TRP A 34 0.93 8.32 -0.74
CA TRP A 34 1.18 8.54 -2.16
C TRP A 34 0.96 10.00 -2.55
N ALA A 35 -0.13 10.62 -2.10
CA ALA A 35 -0.44 12.02 -2.40
C ALA A 35 0.63 12.96 -1.84
N LEU A 36 1.12 12.71 -0.62
CA LEU A 36 2.20 13.49 -0.01
C LEU A 36 3.51 13.36 -0.80
N GLY A 37 3.89 12.14 -1.18
CA GLY A 37 5.07 11.91 -2.03
C GLY A 37 4.94 12.63 -3.37
N ALA A 38 3.80 12.47 -4.06
CA ALA A 38 3.52 13.13 -5.34
C ALA A 38 3.58 14.65 -5.24
N ALA A 39 3.00 15.24 -4.18
CA ALA A 39 3.05 16.68 -3.94
C ALA A 39 4.49 17.17 -3.76
N VAL A 40 5.31 16.48 -2.96
CA VAL A 40 6.73 16.84 -2.79
C VAL A 40 7.51 16.67 -4.09
N GLY A 41 7.25 15.61 -4.85
CA GLY A 41 7.85 15.41 -6.17
C GLY A 41 7.56 16.57 -7.12
N LEU A 42 6.29 16.96 -7.24
CA LEU A 42 5.86 18.12 -8.02
C LEU A 42 6.55 19.41 -7.57
N LEU A 43 6.70 19.61 -6.26
CA LEU A 43 7.37 20.80 -5.74
C LEU A 43 8.88 20.80 -5.96
N ALA A 44 9.50 19.66 -6.27
CA ALA A 44 10.95 19.51 -6.43
C ALA A 44 11.39 19.19 -7.87
N VAL A 45 10.47 19.10 -8.82
CA VAL A 45 10.76 18.68 -10.20
C VAL A 45 11.40 19.80 -11.02
N SER A 46 12.27 19.43 -11.95
CA SER A 46 12.89 20.32 -12.93
C SER A 46 12.51 19.92 -14.35
N LEU A 47 11.40 20.47 -14.86
CA LEU A 47 10.96 20.29 -16.24
C LEU A 47 11.39 21.49 -17.11
N PRO A 48 11.57 21.29 -18.43
CA PRO A 48 11.90 22.38 -19.36
C PRO A 48 10.94 23.58 -19.32
N SER A 49 9.68 23.35 -18.94
CA SER A 49 8.62 24.36 -18.87
C SER A 49 8.17 24.69 -17.45
N TYR A 50 8.69 24.01 -16.42
CA TYR A 50 8.26 24.18 -15.04
C TYR A 50 9.34 23.75 -14.05
N GLU A 51 9.68 24.64 -13.13
CA GLU A 51 10.55 24.32 -12.00
C GLU A 51 9.75 24.45 -10.70
N GLY A 52 9.83 23.40 -9.89
CA GLY A 52 9.21 23.38 -8.57
C GLY A 52 9.93 24.29 -7.58
N PRO A 53 9.24 24.90 -6.61
CA PRO A 53 9.84 25.84 -5.66
C PRO A 53 10.93 25.23 -4.77
N LEU A 54 10.90 23.92 -4.52
CA LEU A 54 11.93 23.20 -3.75
C LEU A 54 13.22 22.97 -4.55
N LEU A 55 13.22 23.18 -5.87
CA LEU A 55 14.41 23.02 -6.71
C LEU A 55 15.53 24.00 -6.34
N SER A 56 15.14 25.19 -5.86
CA SER A 56 16.09 26.18 -5.33
C SER A 56 16.88 25.66 -4.11
N LEU A 57 16.29 24.77 -3.31
CA LEU A 57 16.92 24.17 -2.13
C LEU A 57 17.87 23.03 -2.48
N THR A 58 17.73 22.43 -3.66
CA THR A 58 18.60 21.35 -4.14
C THR A 58 19.73 21.86 -5.04
N GLY A 59 19.87 23.19 -5.18
CA GLY A 59 20.89 23.81 -6.03
C GLY A 59 20.67 23.54 -7.52
N GLY A 60 19.42 23.33 -7.95
CA GLY A 60 19.08 23.05 -9.35
C GLY A 60 19.14 21.57 -9.75
N VAL A 61 19.50 20.66 -8.82
CA VAL A 61 19.49 19.22 -9.09
C VAL A 61 18.07 18.68 -8.94
N ASP A 62 17.57 17.95 -9.94
CA ASP A 62 16.28 17.28 -9.87
C ASP A 62 16.34 16.06 -8.92
N CYS A 63 15.92 16.30 -7.68
CA CYS A 63 15.78 15.27 -6.65
C CYS A 63 14.32 14.82 -6.49
N SER A 64 13.41 15.18 -7.40
CA SER A 64 11.96 14.98 -7.24
C SER A 64 11.57 13.53 -7.01
N PHE A 65 12.17 12.60 -7.77
CA PHE A 65 11.90 11.17 -7.63
C PHE A 65 12.32 10.64 -6.26
N LEU A 66 13.52 11.00 -5.80
CA LEU A 66 14.06 10.56 -4.51
C LEU A 66 13.28 11.16 -3.35
N LEU A 67 12.99 12.47 -3.40
CA LEU A 67 12.23 13.17 -2.36
C LEU A 67 10.78 12.66 -2.29
N SER A 68 10.14 12.45 -3.45
CA SER A 68 8.80 11.86 -3.53
C SER A 68 8.75 10.47 -2.90
N GLY A 69 9.69 9.59 -3.30
CA GLY A 69 9.79 8.25 -2.76
C GLY A 69 10.06 8.23 -1.25
N ALA A 70 11.00 9.05 -0.79
CA ALA A 70 11.37 9.15 0.62
C ALA A 70 10.19 9.64 1.48
N VAL A 71 9.50 10.71 1.06
CA VAL A 71 8.34 11.25 1.78
C VAL A 71 7.18 10.28 1.74
N GLY A 72 6.90 9.66 0.59
CA GLY A 72 5.85 8.65 0.47
C GLY A 72 6.11 7.45 1.37
N ALA A 73 7.34 6.92 1.40
CA ALA A 73 7.72 5.82 2.26
C ALA A 73 7.64 6.20 3.74
N ALA A 74 8.21 7.33 4.14
CA ALA A 74 8.17 7.82 5.51
C ALA A 74 6.72 8.04 5.99
N ALA A 75 5.89 8.72 5.20
CA ALA A 75 4.49 8.94 5.51
C ALA A 75 3.73 7.61 5.65
N TYR A 76 3.95 6.66 4.75
CA TYR A 76 3.29 5.35 4.81
C TYR A 76 3.67 4.57 6.08
N LEU A 77 4.97 4.55 6.41
CA LEU A 77 5.48 3.90 7.61
C LEU A 77 4.91 4.55 8.87
N LEU A 78 4.91 5.88 8.96
CA LEU A 78 4.34 6.61 10.10
C LEU A 78 2.84 6.32 10.26
N LEU A 79 2.09 6.32 9.17
CA LEU A 79 0.64 6.04 9.18
C LEU A 79 0.30 4.59 9.50
N THR A 80 1.23 3.65 9.26
CA THR A 80 0.97 2.21 9.40
C THR A 80 1.69 1.56 10.58
N ALA A 81 2.67 2.23 11.20
CA ALA A 81 3.52 1.69 12.27
C ALA A 81 2.76 1.05 13.44
N ARG A 82 1.57 1.55 13.76
CA ARG A 82 0.74 1.04 14.87
C ARG A 82 -0.45 0.20 14.43
N THR A 83 -0.57 -0.10 13.15
CA THR A 83 -1.70 -0.88 12.64
C THR A 83 -1.29 -2.33 12.48
N PRO A 84 -2.06 -3.27 13.06
CA PRO A 84 -1.90 -4.69 12.76
C PRO A 84 -2.03 -4.96 11.26
N ALA A 85 -1.15 -5.82 10.74
CA ALA A 85 -1.30 -6.34 9.39
C ALA A 85 -2.62 -7.14 9.29
N PRO A 86 -3.31 -7.13 8.14
CA PRO A 86 -4.45 -8.01 7.93
C PRO A 86 -4.04 -9.46 8.15
N ALA A 87 -4.78 -10.19 8.99
CA ALA A 87 -4.53 -11.60 9.21
C ALA A 87 -4.81 -12.37 7.93
N VAL A 88 -3.77 -12.96 7.33
CA VAL A 88 -3.92 -13.90 6.23
C VAL A 88 -4.47 -15.20 6.84
N PRO A 89 -5.64 -15.70 6.42
CA PRO A 89 -6.15 -16.98 6.88
C PRO A 89 -5.10 -18.09 6.69
N ASP A 90 -4.97 -18.97 7.68
CA ASP A 90 -4.04 -20.09 7.58
C ASP A 90 -4.64 -21.17 6.68
N ASP A 91 -4.20 -21.23 5.42
CA ASP A 91 -4.58 -22.26 4.45
C ASP A 91 -4.03 -23.66 4.76
N ARG A 92 -3.52 -23.88 5.99
CA ARG A 92 -3.24 -25.24 6.44
C ARG A 92 -4.52 -26.04 6.30
N PRO A 93 -4.53 -27.13 5.51
CA PRO A 93 -5.71 -27.97 5.43
C PRO A 93 -6.05 -28.38 6.85
N ARG A 94 -7.24 -28.01 7.33
CA ARG A 94 -7.79 -28.55 8.58
C ARG A 94 -7.69 -30.06 8.40
N THR A 95 -6.73 -30.68 9.09
CA THR A 95 -6.58 -32.14 9.12
C THR A 95 -7.98 -32.68 9.28
N ALA A 96 -8.44 -33.39 8.25
CA ALA A 96 -9.80 -33.87 8.16
C ALA A 96 -10.15 -34.48 9.52
N ALA A 97 -11.23 -33.97 10.12
CA ALA A 97 -11.75 -34.49 11.37
C ALA A 97 -11.72 -36.02 11.26
N GLU A 98 -10.96 -36.63 12.17
CA GLU A 98 -10.79 -38.06 12.28
C GLU A 98 -12.18 -38.72 12.18
N PRO A 99 -12.42 -39.62 11.21
CA PRO A 99 -13.75 -40.19 11.03
C PRO A 99 -14.12 -40.97 12.29
N VAL A 100 -15.17 -40.51 12.99
CA VAL A 100 -15.78 -41.22 14.11
C VAL A 100 -16.15 -42.62 13.64
N ARG A 101 -15.42 -43.64 14.13
CA ARG A 101 -15.73 -45.04 13.87
C ARG A 101 -17.05 -45.41 14.54
N PRO A 102 -18.05 -45.93 13.80
CA PRO A 102 -19.21 -46.55 14.44
C PRO A 102 -18.78 -47.82 15.18
N ARG A 103 -19.33 -48.00 16.38
CA ARG A 103 -19.13 -49.16 17.26
C ARG A 103 -19.81 -50.41 16.73
#